data_AF-A0AAN6H4D9-F1
#
_entry.id   AF-A0AAN6H4D9-F1
#
_cell.length_a   1.000
_cell.length_b   1.000
_cell.length_c   1.000
_cell.angle_alpha   90.00
_cell.angle_beta   90.00
_cell.angle_gamma   90.00
#
_symmetry.space_group_name_H-M   'P 1'
#
loop_
_entity.id
_entity.type
_entity.pdbx_description
1 polymer ?
#
loop_
_entity_poly.entity_id
_entity_poly.type
_entity_poly.pdbx_seq_one_letter_code
_entity_poly.pdbx_strand_id
1 'polypeptide(L)'
;MTAANRNRRLQKEIQDIHKDTHSGISLTSAKSNAPEITDFTRFHGHFRGPPDTPYEGGFYTIDIHITGEYPFKPPEMRFVTKIWHPNVSSQTGAICLDTLGSAWSPVLTLKSALISLQSLLSSPEPKDPQDAEVASMLLTRPEEFAHVARQWAVRYADAPKPTPGSGRTGASTSGSSSTGADGSGVGNDEAALKERRKAEDREKKKLEERKRREAYHGYNAAMIERFTGMGFQVEQVVAAFEYVEIDKAGGEEYELEEEYIGDVTARLFGEMLPLPDSTMSFLSGD
;
A
#
# COMPACT_ATOMS: atom_id res chain seq x y z
N MET A 1 -16.57 7.87 -13.33
CA MET A 1 -15.48 8.59 -14.06
C MET A 1 -15.51 8.34 -15.57
N THR A 2 -15.30 9.33 -16.45
CA THR A 2 -15.21 9.10 -17.90
C THR A 2 -13.86 8.48 -18.31
N ALA A 3 -13.83 7.68 -19.37
CA ALA A 3 -12.60 7.07 -19.90
C ALA A 3 -11.51 8.12 -20.22
N ALA A 4 -11.90 9.34 -20.60
CA ALA A 4 -10.98 10.44 -20.89
C ALA A 4 -10.22 10.92 -19.64
N ASN A 5 -10.91 11.06 -18.50
CA ASN A 5 -10.28 11.51 -17.25
C ASN A 5 -9.31 10.44 -16.71
N ARG A 6 -9.69 9.16 -16.79
CA ARG A 6 -8.82 8.02 -16.44
C ARG A 6 -7.55 8.02 -17.30
N ASN A 7 -7.69 8.20 -18.61
CA ASN A 7 -6.56 8.21 -19.53
C ASN A 7 -5.61 9.40 -19.27
N ARG A 8 -6.15 10.60 -18.99
CA ARG A 8 -5.33 11.77 -18.63
C ARG A 8 -4.50 11.52 -17.38
N ARG A 9 -5.09 10.87 -16.37
CA ARG A 9 -4.38 10.45 -15.17
C ARG A 9 -3.28 9.45 -15.47
N LEU A 10 -3.59 8.36 -16.18
CA LEU A 10 -2.61 7.33 -16.53
C LEU A 10 -1.45 7.90 -17.35
N GLN A 11 -1.73 8.81 -18.28
CA GLN A 11 -0.70 9.50 -19.05
C GLN A 11 0.24 10.30 -18.14
N LYS A 12 -0.29 10.99 -17.12
CA LYS A 12 0.53 11.68 -16.11
C LYS A 12 1.40 10.70 -15.31
N GLU A 13 0.81 9.61 -14.80
CA GLU A 13 1.55 8.60 -14.04
C GLU A 13 2.67 7.93 -14.86
N ILE A 14 2.39 7.62 -16.13
CA ILE A 14 3.38 7.07 -17.08
C ILE A 14 4.51 8.08 -17.28
N GLN A 15 4.21 9.37 -17.46
CA GLN A 15 5.24 10.40 -17.59
C GLN A 15 6.08 10.55 -16.33
N ASP A 16 5.46 10.47 -15.15
CA ASP A 16 6.15 10.59 -13.87
C ASP A 16 7.08 9.39 -13.60
N ILE A 17 6.69 8.18 -14.04
CA ILE A 17 7.57 7.00 -14.02
C ILE A 17 8.74 7.18 -14.99
N HIS A 18 8.50 7.62 -16.23
CA HIS A 18 9.57 7.84 -17.21
C HIS A 18 10.59 8.90 -16.79
N LYS A 19 10.15 9.94 -16.07
CA LYS A 19 11.02 11.00 -15.54
C LYS A 19 11.82 10.55 -14.32
N ASP A 20 11.41 9.49 -13.64
CA ASP A 20 12.09 9.01 -12.45
C ASP A 20 13.26 8.08 -12.80
N THR A 21 14.47 8.57 -12.54
CA THR A 21 15.70 7.81 -12.75
C THR A 21 16.18 7.04 -11.53
N HIS A 22 15.53 7.19 -10.36
CA HIS A 22 16.08 6.72 -9.08
C HIS A 22 15.40 5.44 -8.57
N SER A 23 14.10 5.28 -8.75
CA SER A 23 13.36 4.13 -8.18
C SER A 23 13.69 2.79 -8.86
N GLY A 24 14.20 2.82 -10.09
CA GLY A 24 14.39 1.61 -10.89
C GLY A 24 13.09 0.95 -11.35
N ILE A 25 11.95 1.65 -11.22
CA ILE A 25 10.65 1.23 -11.75
C ILE A 25 10.53 1.68 -13.20
N SER A 26 9.98 0.82 -14.06
CA SER A 26 9.64 1.18 -15.44
C SER A 26 8.33 0.52 -15.88
N LEU A 27 7.72 1.07 -16.94
CA LEU A 27 6.53 0.52 -17.59
C LEU A 27 6.81 0.28 -19.07
N THR A 28 6.22 -0.78 -19.62
CA THR A 28 6.15 -1.04 -21.06
C THR A 28 4.74 -1.44 -21.47
N SER A 29 4.44 -1.35 -22.76
CA SER A 29 3.16 -1.83 -23.32
C SER A 29 3.06 -3.35 -23.22
N ALA A 30 1.98 -3.87 -22.65
CA ALA A 30 1.81 -5.32 -22.50
C ALA A 30 1.72 -6.06 -23.86
N LYS A 31 1.28 -5.36 -24.93
CA LYS A 31 1.11 -5.94 -26.27
C LYS A 31 2.41 -6.05 -27.04
N SER A 32 3.25 -5.03 -26.99
CA SER A 32 4.46 -4.93 -27.81
C SER A 32 5.75 -5.08 -27.01
N ASN A 33 5.68 -5.05 -25.67
CA ASN A 33 6.83 -4.89 -24.77
C ASN A 33 7.69 -3.66 -25.13
N ALA A 34 7.11 -2.68 -25.82
CA ALA A 34 7.80 -1.45 -26.20
C ALA A 34 7.64 -0.38 -25.09
N PRO A 35 8.59 0.55 -24.96
CA PRO A 35 8.47 1.69 -24.04
C PRO A 35 7.29 2.61 -24.39
N GLU A 36 6.91 2.65 -25.67
CA GLU A 36 5.78 3.44 -26.13
C GLU A 36 4.46 2.77 -25.73
N ILE A 37 3.70 3.47 -24.88
CA ILE A 37 2.41 3.02 -24.36
C ILE A 37 1.31 3.82 -25.06
N THR A 38 0.59 3.13 -25.95
CA THR A 38 -0.56 3.68 -26.69
C THR A 38 -1.90 3.14 -26.20
N ASP A 39 -1.88 2.03 -25.48
CA ASP A 39 -3.06 1.38 -24.89
C ASP A 39 -3.01 1.50 -23.36
N PHE A 40 -4.01 2.17 -22.80
CA PHE A 40 -4.10 2.42 -21.36
C PHE A 40 -4.86 1.34 -20.56
N THR A 41 -5.15 0.20 -21.17
CA THR A 41 -5.88 -0.90 -20.51
C THR A 41 -4.96 -1.91 -19.83
N ARG A 42 -3.72 -2.07 -20.32
CA ARG A 42 -2.82 -3.10 -19.82
C ARG A 42 -1.35 -2.75 -20.05
N PHE A 43 -0.53 -2.91 -19.01
CA PHE A 43 0.90 -2.61 -19.02
C PHE A 43 1.71 -3.75 -18.43
N HIS A 44 3.00 -3.75 -18.71
CA HIS A 44 3.98 -4.49 -17.92
C HIS A 44 4.76 -3.49 -17.06
N GLY A 45 4.74 -3.68 -15.75
CA GLY A 45 5.62 -2.98 -14.82
C GLY A 45 6.87 -3.80 -14.54
N HIS A 46 7.99 -3.12 -14.34
CA HIS A 46 9.26 -3.79 -14.09
C HIS A 46 10.04 -3.16 -12.95
N PHE A 47 10.70 -4.00 -12.16
CA PHE A 47 11.63 -3.58 -11.11
C PHE A 47 12.71 -4.65 -10.86
N ARG A 48 13.80 -4.22 -10.22
CA ARG A 48 14.88 -5.11 -9.77
C ARG A 48 14.59 -5.68 -8.40
N GLY A 49 14.98 -6.94 -8.17
CA GLY A 49 14.94 -7.55 -6.85
C GLY A 49 15.79 -6.75 -5.85
N PRO A 50 15.27 -6.47 -4.63
CA PRO A 50 15.98 -5.67 -3.64
C PRO A 50 17.33 -6.29 -3.23
N PRO A 51 18.32 -5.48 -2.85
CA PRO A 51 19.58 -5.97 -2.29
C PRO A 51 19.36 -6.70 -0.97
N ASP A 52 20.28 -7.58 -0.61
CA ASP A 52 20.26 -8.35 0.65
C ASP A 52 19.04 -9.28 0.78
N THR A 53 18.42 -9.64 -0.35
CA THR A 53 17.33 -10.61 -0.45
C THR A 53 17.71 -11.76 -1.38
N PRO A 54 17.06 -12.94 -1.30
CA PRO A 54 17.28 -14.00 -2.29
C PRO A 54 16.92 -13.59 -3.73
N TYR A 55 16.20 -12.47 -3.90
CA TYR A 55 15.75 -11.93 -5.18
C TYR A 55 16.77 -10.97 -5.82
N GLU A 56 17.82 -10.58 -5.09
CA GLU A 56 18.80 -9.59 -5.53
C GLU A 56 19.38 -9.89 -6.92
N GLY A 57 19.45 -8.85 -7.75
CA GLY A 57 19.94 -8.91 -9.12
C GLY A 57 18.90 -9.43 -10.12
N GLY A 58 17.80 -10.00 -9.64
CA GLY A 58 16.68 -10.42 -10.47
C GLY A 58 15.92 -9.25 -11.09
N PHE A 59 15.23 -9.50 -12.20
CA PHE A 59 14.33 -8.58 -12.90
C PHE A 59 12.92 -9.16 -12.93
N TYR A 60 11.97 -8.45 -12.33
CA TYR A 60 10.61 -8.92 -12.13
C TYR A 60 9.65 -8.13 -13.00
N THR A 61 8.83 -8.84 -13.77
CA THR A 61 7.78 -8.26 -14.61
C THR A 61 6.42 -8.54 -13.99
N ILE A 62 5.62 -7.48 -13.86
CA ILE A 62 4.26 -7.47 -13.33
C ILE A 62 3.30 -7.13 -14.45
N ASP A 63 2.30 -7.99 -14.66
CA ASP A 63 1.15 -7.70 -15.49
C ASP A 63 0.20 -6.78 -14.73
N ILE A 64 -0.14 -5.64 -15.34
CA ILE A 64 -0.98 -4.60 -14.75
C ILE A 64 -2.18 -4.42 -15.65
N HIS A 65 -3.37 -4.71 -15.17
CA HIS A 65 -4.63 -4.44 -15.87
C HIS A 65 -5.39 -3.29 -15.22
N ILE A 66 -5.74 -2.30 -16.04
CA ILE A 66 -6.51 -1.14 -15.64
C ILE A 66 -7.99 -1.39 -15.92
N THR A 67 -8.77 -1.48 -14.85
CA THR A 67 -10.22 -1.68 -14.94
C THR A 67 -10.95 -0.36 -15.24
N GLY A 68 -12.26 -0.44 -15.49
CA GLY A 68 -13.13 0.75 -15.62
C GLY A 68 -13.19 1.59 -14.34
N GLU A 69 -12.94 0.96 -13.20
CA GLU A 69 -13.08 1.56 -11.87
C GLU A 69 -11.78 2.21 -11.36
N TYR A 70 -10.67 2.06 -12.09
CA TYR A 70 -9.44 2.77 -11.78
C TYR A 70 -9.64 4.28 -11.95
N PRO A 71 -9.25 5.11 -10.96
CA PRO A 71 -8.38 4.81 -9.83
C PRO A 71 -9.09 4.56 -8.49
N PHE A 72 -10.43 4.49 -8.49
CA PHE A 72 -11.21 4.29 -7.27
C PHE A 72 -11.07 2.87 -6.73
N LYS A 73 -10.84 1.90 -7.62
CA LYS A 73 -10.31 0.57 -7.27
C LYS A 73 -8.87 0.41 -7.74
N PRO A 74 -8.07 -0.45 -7.07
CA PRO A 74 -6.72 -0.74 -7.48
C PRO A 74 -6.68 -1.36 -8.89
N PRO A 75 -5.55 -1.23 -9.60
CA PRO A 75 -5.31 -2.02 -10.80
C PRO A 75 -5.17 -3.50 -10.41
N GLU A 76 -5.56 -4.39 -11.31
CA GLU A 76 -5.29 -5.82 -11.13
C GLU A 76 -3.82 -6.08 -11.46
N MET A 77 -3.07 -6.65 -10.51
CA MET A 77 -1.64 -6.89 -10.66
C MET A 77 -1.30 -8.37 -10.44
N ARG A 78 -0.38 -8.88 -11.27
CA ARG A 78 0.08 -10.27 -11.18
C ARG A 78 1.53 -10.39 -11.61
N PHE A 79 2.32 -11.22 -10.93
CA PHE A 79 3.67 -11.55 -11.39
C PHE A 79 3.62 -12.35 -12.69
N VAL A 80 4.24 -11.84 -13.75
CA VAL A 80 4.54 -12.60 -14.97
C VAL A 80 5.80 -13.43 -14.73
N THR A 81 6.82 -12.79 -14.14
CA THR A 81 8.04 -13.49 -13.71
C THR A 81 7.71 -14.41 -12.55
N LYS A 82 7.91 -15.71 -12.73
CA LYS A 82 7.72 -16.68 -11.64
C LYS A 82 8.62 -16.36 -10.45
N ILE A 83 8.05 -16.42 -9.25
CA ILE A 83 8.73 -16.10 -8.00
C ILE A 83 8.32 -17.07 -6.90
N TRP A 84 9.26 -17.39 -6.02
CA TRP A 84 9.03 -18.18 -4.81
C TRP A 84 8.92 -17.23 -3.62
N HIS A 85 7.70 -16.80 -3.29
CA HIS A 85 7.44 -15.79 -2.26
C HIS A 85 6.12 -16.10 -1.53
N PRO A 86 6.02 -15.99 -0.18
CA PRO A 86 4.81 -16.39 0.55
C PRO A 86 3.55 -15.61 0.16
N ASN A 87 3.68 -14.33 -0.18
CA ASN A 87 2.55 -13.48 -0.61
C ASN A 87 2.31 -13.47 -2.12
N VAL A 88 2.97 -14.34 -2.90
CA VAL A 88 2.75 -14.49 -4.34
C VAL A 88 2.58 -15.97 -4.68
N SER A 89 1.52 -16.32 -5.42
CA SER A 89 1.30 -17.70 -5.85
C SER A 89 2.45 -18.18 -6.75
N SER A 90 3.12 -19.26 -6.35
CA SER A 90 4.20 -19.88 -7.13
C SER A 90 3.72 -20.45 -8.48
N GLN A 91 2.41 -20.71 -8.61
CA GLN A 91 1.79 -21.30 -9.80
C GLN A 91 1.26 -20.24 -10.76
N THR A 92 0.53 -19.25 -10.24
CA THR A 92 -0.23 -18.29 -11.07
C THR A 92 0.37 -16.89 -11.07
N GLY A 93 1.25 -16.56 -10.12
CA GLY A 93 1.76 -15.21 -9.90
C GLY A 93 0.77 -14.26 -9.23
N ALA A 94 -0.41 -14.75 -8.81
CA ALA A 94 -1.39 -13.95 -8.07
C ALA A 94 -0.77 -13.37 -6.79
N ILE A 95 -1.15 -12.16 -6.43
CA ILE A 95 -0.62 -11.41 -5.26
C ILE A 95 -1.73 -11.34 -4.21
N CYS A 96 -1.40 -11.50 -2.93
CA CYS A 96 -2.40 -11.36 -1.87
C CYS A 96 -3.03 -9.95 -1.88
N LEU A 97 -4.36 -9.89 -1.79
CA LEU A 97 -5.17 -8.69 -2.01
C LEU A 97 -4.92 -7.61 -0.95
N ASP A 98 -4.51 -7.95 0.29
CA ASP A 98 -4.33 -6.95 1.35
C ASP A 98 -3.18 -5.97 1.10
N THR A 99 -2.21 -6.31 0.23
CA THR A 99 -1.12 -5.40 -0.14
C THR A 99 -1.59 -4.28 -1.07
N LEU A 100 -2.67 -4.48 -1.85
CA LEU A 100 -3.14 -3.54 -2.86
C LEU A 100 -4.62 -3.16 -2.71
N GLY A 101 -5.43 -3.86 -1.92
CA GLY A 101 -6.88 -3.75 -1.86
C GLY A 101 -7.37 -2.89 -0.71
N SER A 102 -7.22 -3.36 0.53
CA SER A 102 -7.70 -2.65 1.73
C SER A 102 -6.95 -1.35 2.01
N ALA A 103 -5.68 -1.27 1.61
CA ALA A 103 -4.87 -0.06 1.70
C ALA A 103 -4.93 0.84 0.45
N TRP A 104 -5.71 0.48 -0.59
CA TRP A 104 -5.80 1.31 -1.78
C TRP A 104 -6.47 2.64 -1.49
N SER A 105 -5.85 3.71 -1.97
CA SER A 105 -6.50 5.00 -2.07
C SER A 105 -6.34 5.50 -3.50
N PRO A 106 -7.32 6.26 -4.05
CA PRO A 106 -7.16 6.90 -5.35
C PRO A 106 -5.94 7.81 -5.45
N VAL A 107 -5.30 8.23 -4.35
CA VAL A 107 -4.03 8.98 -4.41
C VAL A 107 -2.83 8.12 -4.79
N LEU A 108 -2.91 6.80 -4.57
CA LEU A 108 -1.85 5.88 -4.97
C LEU A 108 -1.76 5.78 -6.49
N THR A 109 -0.55 5.61 -6.98
CA THR A 109 -0.19 5.54 -8.40
C THR A 109 0.33 4.15 -8.75
N LEU A 110 0.42 3.85 -10.05
CA LEU A 110 1.10 2.65 -10.55
C LEU A 110 2.54 2.55 -10.02
N LYS A 111 3.22 3.70 -9.92
CA LYS A 111 4.58 3.78 -9.38
C LYS A 111 4.63 3.33 -7.93
N SER A 112 3.79 3.93 -7.06
CA SER A 112 3.79 3.58 -5.64
C SER A 112 3.38 2.13 -5.42
N ALA A 113 2.44 1.61 -6.21
CA ALA A 113 2.06 0.19 -6.17
C ALA A 113 3.23 -0.74 -6.51
N LEU A 114 3.99 -0.44 -7.57
CA LEU A 114 5.18 -1.22 -7.94
C LEU A 114 6.30 -1.13 -6.89
N ILE A 115 6.49 0.04 -6.26
CA ILE A 115 7.43 0.20 -5.13
C ILE A 115 6.98 -0.64 -3.92
N SER A 116 5.68 -0.70 -3.63
CA SER A 116 5.15 -1.56 -2.56
C SER A 116 5.39 -3.04 -2.85
N LEU A 117 5.21 -3.48 -4.10
CA LEU A 117 5.53 -4.86 -4.50
C LEU A 117 7.02 -5.18 -4.39
N GLN A 118 7.89 -4.23 -4.75
CA GLN A 118 9.33 -4.38 -4.54
C GLN A 118 9.67 -4.48 -3.04
N SER A 119 9.05 -3.65 -2.21
CA SER A 119 9.26 -3.65 -0.75
C SER A 119 8.77 -4.94 -0.09
N LEU A 120 7.68 -5.52 -0.61
CA LEU A 120 7.15 -6.81 -0.16
C LEU A 120 8.19 -7.92 -0.30
N LEU A 121 9.04 -7.89 -1.34
CA LEU A 121 10.12 -8.87 -1.51
C LEU A 121 11.19 -8.79 -0.41
N SER A 122 11.38 -7.62 0.22
CA SER A 122 12.30 -7.46 1.35
C SER A 122 11.66 -7.80 2.70
N SER A 123 10.33 -7.77 2.79
CA SER A 123 9.59 -7.92 4.04
C SER A 123 8.32 -8.75 3.80
N PRO A 124 8.47 -10.08 3.63
CA PRO A 124 7.33 -10.97 3.45
C PRO A 124 6.43 -11.00 4.68
N GLU A 125 5.13 -11.19 4.47
CA GLU A 125 4.13 -11.35 5.55
C GLU A 125 3.61 -12.81 5.56
N PRO A 126 4.27 -13.73 6.29
CA PRO A 126 3.91 -15.15 6.27
C PRO A 126 2.62 -15.47 7.04
N LYS A 127 2.03 -14.53 7.81
CA LYS A 127 0.77 -14.75 8.54
C LYS A 127 -0.47 -14.56 7.69
N ASP A 128 -0.33 -13.87 6.55
CA ASP A 128 -1.36 -13.72 5.52
C ASP A 128 -0.80 -14.15 4.14
N PRO A 129 -0.55 -15.46 3.94
CA PRO A 129 0.13 -15.93 2.74
C PRO A 129 -0.82 -16.13 1.57
N GLN A 130 -0.33 -15.84 0.36
CA GLN A 130 -0.98 -16.25 -0.88
C GLN A 130 -0.62 -17.70 -1.24
N ASP A 131 0.56 -18.17 -0.84
CA ASP A 131 1.06 -19.52 -1.05
C ASP A 131 1.47 -20.15 0.28
N ALA A 132 0.60 -21.03 0.80
CA ALA A 132 0.74 -21.63 2.11
C ALA A 132 1.96 -22.55 2.24
N GLU A 133 2.35 -23.23 1.16
CA GLU A 133 3.52 -24.11 1.16
C GLU A 133 4.82 -23.29 1.26
N VAL A 134 4.90 -22.23 0.46
CA VAL A 134 6.03 -21.30 0.48
C VAL A 134 6.15 -20.63 1.85
N ALA A 135 5.03 -20.18 2.43
CA ALA A 135 5.00 -19.57 3.76
C ALA A 135 5.40 -20.54 4.87
N SER A 136 4.92 -21.79 4.81
CA SER A 136 5.32 -22.84 5.74
C SER A 136 6.83 -23.09 5.68
N MET A 137 7.41 -23.13 4.48
CA MET A 137 8.85 -23.28 4.30
C MET A 137 9.63 -22.09 4.89
N LEU A 138 9.18 -20.85 4.65
CA LEU A 138 9.82 -19.67 5.24
C LEU A 138 9.83 -19.72 6.78
N LEU A 139 8.72 -20.12 7.39
CA LEU A 139 8.59 -20.18 8.86
C LEU A 139 9.36 -21.34 9.49
N THR A 140 9.40 -22.49 8.84
CA THR A 140 9.99 -23.72 9.42
C THR A 140 11.44 -23.94 9.01
N ARG A 141 11.83 -23.53 7.81
CA ARG A 141 13.12 -23.81 7.16
C ARG A 141 13.61 -22.59 6.37
N PRO A 142 13.94 -21.46 7.04
CA PRO A 142 14.26 -20.20 6.37
C PRO A 142 15.49 -20.26 5.45
N GLU A 143 16.51 -21.07 5.78
CA GLU A 143 17.68 -21.25 4.92
C GLU A 143 17.33 -21.99 3.62
N GLU A 144 16.49 -23.02 3.70
CA GLU A 144 16.00 -23.75 2.53
C GLU A 144 15.11 -22.86 1.66
N PHE A 145 14.22 -22.08 2.28
CA PHE A 145 13.43 -21.06 1.59
C PHE A 145 14.35 -20.10 0.82
N ALA A 146 15.37 -19.53 1.47
CA ALA A 146 16.29 -18.59 0.83
C ALA A 146 17.03 -19.24 -0.35
N HIS A 147 17.44 -20.51 -0.20
CA HIS A 147 18.08 -21.27 -1.28
C HIS A 147 17.15 -21.47 -2.48
N VAL A 148 15.93 -21.93 -2.25
CA VAL A 148 14.93 -22.16 -3.32
C VAL A 148 14.53 -20.84 -3.98
N ALA A 149 14.27 -19.79 -3.20
CA ALA A 149 13.96 -18.45 -3.70
C ALA A 149 15.09 -17.90 -4.58
N ARG A 150 16.35 -18.10 -4.17
CA ARG A 150 17.51 -17.70 -4.98
C ARG A 150 17.60 -18.51 -6.28
N GLN A 151 17.36 -19.82 -6.24
CA GLN A 151 17.33 -20.63 -7.45
C GLN A 151 16.24 -20.16 -8.43
N TRP A 152 15.07 -19.79 -7.94
CA TRP A 152 14.00 -19.23 -8.75
C TRP A 152 14.37 -17.87 -9.35
N ALA A 153 14.99 -16.98 -8.57
CA ALA A 153 15.47 -15.70 -9.05
C ALA A 153 16.49 -15.87 -10.20
N VAL A 154 17.42 -16.82 -10.07
CA VAL A 154 18.38 -17.14 -11.13
C VAL A 154 17.70 -17.73 -12.37
N ARG A 155 16.70 -18.60 -12.17
CA ARG A 155 16.06 -19.35 -13.26
C ARG A 155 15.04 -18.54 -14.06
N TYR A 156 14.29 -17.67 -13.39
CA TYR A 156 13.12 -16.99 -13.96
C TYR A 156 13.27 -15.47 -14.02
N ALA A 157 14.17 -14.89 -13.22
CA ALA A 157 14.34 -13.44 -13.11
C ALA A 157 15.76 -12.99 -13.52
N ASP A 158 16.56 -13.84 -14.17
CA ASP A 158 17.91 -13.51 -14.63
C ASP A 158 18.89 -13.03 -13.53
N ALA A 159 18.66 -13.43 -12.28
CA ALA A 159 19.58 -13.11 -11.20
C ALA A 159 20.94 -13.80 -11.41
N PRO A 160 22.07 -13.19 -10.99
CA PRO A 160 23.38 -13.80 -11.13
C PRO A 160 23.47 -15.13 -10.38
N LYS A 161 24.06 -16.15 -11.02
CA LYS A 161 24.34 -17.43 -10.38
C LYS A 161 25.26 -17.21 -9.17
N PRO A 162 24.97 -17.82 -8.01
CA PRO A 162 25.89 -17.77 -6.88
C PRO A 162 27.21 -18.40 -7.30
N THR A 163 28.30 -17.63 -7.27
CA THR A 163 29.64 -18.14 -7.52
C THR A 163 30.06 -19.01 -6.34
N PRO A 164 30.52 -20.24 -6.58
CA PRO A 164 31.03 -21.08 -5.50
C PRO A 164 32.33 -20.45 -4.97
N GLY A 165 32.25 -19.73 -3.85
CA GLY A 165 33.42 -19.11 -3.20
C GLY A 165 33.16 -17.89 -2.32
N SER A 166 32.00 -17.22 -2.41
CA SER A 166 31.70 -16.05 -1.56
C SER A 166 30.81 -16.45 -0.38
N GLY A 167 31.43 -17.02 0.67
CA GLY A 167 30.75 -17.32 1.92
C GLY A 167 31.66 -17.07 3.12
N ARG A 168 31.10 -16.35 4.11
CA ARG A 168 31.49 -16.26 5.55
C ARG A 168 32.54 -15.21 5.94
N THR A 169 32.05 -14.05 6.38
CA THR A 169 32.63 -13.33 7.52
C THR A 169 31.50 -12.90 8.46
N GLY A 170 31.29 -13.67 9.52
CA GLY A 170 30.37 -13.38 10.61
C GLY A 170 30.80 -14.21 11.81
N ALA A 171 31.60 -13.58 12.67
CA ALA A 171 32.43 -14.22 13.68
C ALA A 171 31.63 -14.80 14.86
N SER A 172 31.95 -16.03 15.22
CA SER A 172 31.75 -16.60 16.54
C SER A 172 32.92 -16.21 17.45
N THR A 173 32.65 -15.55 18.58
CA THR A 173 33.57 -15.54 19.71
C THR A 173 32.79 -15.83 20.99
N SER A 174 33.09 -17.00 21.53
CA SER A 174 32.73 -17.50 22.85
C SER A 174 33.45 -16.72 23.96
N GLY A 175 32.75 -16.46 25.06
CA GLY A 175 33.34 -16.07 26.35
C GLY A 175 32.44 -16.54 27.49
N SER A 176 33.01 -17.29 28.42
CA SER A 176 32.36 -18.01 29.53
C SER A 176 32.65 -17.35 30.88
N SER A 177 31.86 -17.69 31.91
CA SER A 177 32.07 -17.61 33.37
C SER A 177 31.85 -16.23 34.05
N SER A 178 31.32 -16.08 35.28
CA SER A 178 30.72 -16.96 36.31
C SER A 178 30.18 -16.09 37.49
N THR A 179 29.26 -16.66 38.29
CA THR A 179 29.03 -16.48 39.76
C THR A 179 28.58 -15.14 40.38
N GLY A 180 27.59 -15.22 41.29
CA GLY A 180 27.43 -14.30 42.43
C GLY A 180 25.98 -14.05 42.84
N ALA A 181 25.68 -14.07 44.15
CA ALA A 181 24.36 -14.21 44.74
C ALA A 181 23.72 -12.89 45.25
N ASP A 182 22.45 -13.03 45.65
CA ASP A 182 21.76 -12.37 46.78
C ASP A 182 21.08 -10.99 46.59
N GLY A 183 19.91 -10.81 47.24
CA GLY A 183 19.36 -9.48 47.56
C GLY A 183 17.92 -9.15 47.15
N SER A 184 16.95 -9.53 48.00
CA SER A 184 15.86 -8.69 48.53
C SER A 184 15.11 -7.67 47.64
N GLY A 185 13.83 -7.97 47.36
CA GLY A 185 12.68 -7.10 47.65
C GLY A 185 12.63 -5.66 47.12
N VAL A 186 12.50 -5.46 45.81
CA VAL A 186 12.06 -4.17 45.20
C VAL A 186 11.17 -4.42 43.97
N GLY A 187 10.14 -5.28 44.10
CA GLY A 187 9.32 -5.71 42.96
C GLY A 187 8.01 -4.93 42.72
N ASN A 188 7.54 -4.16 43.72
CA ASN A 188 6.17 -3.61 43.69
C ASN A 188 6.08 -2.16 43.18
N ASP A 189 7.13 -1.34 43.32
CA ASP A 189 7.06 0.08 42.95
C ASP A 189 7.22 0.32 41.44
N GLU A 190 8.03 -0.51 40.76
CA GLU A 190 8.23 -0.42 39.31
C GLU A 190 7.00 -0.87 38.53
N ALA A 191 6.33 -1.94 39.01
CA ALA A 191 5.08 -2.42 38.43
C ALA A 191 3.95 -1.36 38.56
N ALA A 192 3.85 -0.73 39.74
CA ALA A 192 2.86 0.32 39.98
C ALA A 192 3.13 1.57 39.11
N LEU A 193 4.38 1.98 38.94
CA LEU A 193 4.75 3.11 38.08
C LEU A 193 4.44 2.82 36.60
N LYS A 194 4.70 1.59 36.14
CA LYS A 194 4.41 1.16 34.76
C LYS A 194 2.90 1.12 34.47
N GLU A 195 2.09 0.69 35.43
CA GLU A 195 0.63 0.70 35.28
C GLU A 195 0.06 2.12 35.31
N ARG A 196 0.60 3.04 36.13
CA ARG A 196 0.20 4.46 36.11
C ARG A 196 0.52 5.13 34.76
N ARG A 197 1.72 4.89 34.20
CA ARG A 197 2.07 5.39 32.86
C ARG A 197 1.16 4.83 31.77
N LYS A 198 0.87 3.53 31.80
CA LYS A 198 -0.08 2.92 30.85
C LYS A 198 -1.50 3.49 31.00
N ALA A 199 -1.93 3.79 32.23
CA ALA A 199 -3.25 4.39 32.48
C ALA A 199 -3.30 5.84 31.95
N GLU A 200 -2.25 6.62 32.16
CA GLU A 200 -2.09 7.98 31.62
C GLU A 200 -2.07 7.97 30.08
N ASP A 201 -1.33 7.05 29.45
CA ASP A 201 -1.28 6.89 28.00
C ASP A 201 -2.64 6.50 27.42
N ARG A 202 -3.38 5.61 28.10
CA ARG A 202 -4.74 5.21 27.69
C ARG A 202 -5.73 6.36 27.79
N GLU A 203 -5.68 7.15 28.85
CA GLU A 203 -6.55 8.32 29.02
C GLU A 203 -6.21 9.42 28.00
N LYS A 204 -4.92 9.65 27.72
CA LYS A 204 -4.48 10.56 26.66
C LYS A 204 -5.01 10.12 25.30
N LYS A 205 -4.90 8.83 24.97
CA LYS A 205 -5.41 8.27 23.72
C LYS A 205 -6.93 8.43 23.59
N LYS A 206 -7.69 8.14 24.65
CA LYS A 206 -9.15 8.35 24.67
C LYS A 206 -9.53 9.81 24.46
N LEU A 207 -8.80 10.74 25.07
CA LEU A 207 -9.05 12.18 24.91
C LEU A 207 -8.75 12.64 23.48
N GLU A 208 -7.66 12.15 22.89
CA GLU A 208 -7.32 12.43 21.48
C GLU A 208 -8.36 11.86 20.52
N GLU A 209 -8.81 10.62 20.74
CA GLU A 209 -9.90 10.01 19.95
C GLU A 209 -11.22 10.77 20.09
N ARG A 210 -11.56 11.23 21.30
CA ARG A 210 -12.78 12.04 21.52
C ARG A 210 -12.70 13.38 20.79
N LYS A 211 -11.59 14.11 20.93
CA LYS A 211 -11.36 15.37 20.22
C LYS A 211 -11.40 15.17 18.70
N ARG A 212 -10.82 14.07 18.21
CA ARG A 212 -10.83 13.73 16.79
C ARG A 212 -12.24 13.44 16.27
N ARG A 213 -13.07 12.74 17.05
CA ARG A 213 -14.49 12.51 16.70
C ARG A 213 -15.34 13.79 16.74
N GLU A 214 -15.09 14.67 17.71
CA GLU A 214 -15.75 15.99 17.77
C GLU A 214 -15.40 16.84 16.54
N ALA A 215 -14.14 16.81 16.10
CA ALA A 215 -13.67 17.52 14.90
C ALA A 215 -14.32 17.02 13.60
N TYR A 216 -14.98 15.87 13.59
CA TYR A 216 -15.67 15.36 12.39
C TYR A 216 -17.06 15.97 12.20
N HIS A 217 -17.55 16.84 13.10
CA HIS A 217 -18.80 17.58 12.93
C HIS A 217 -20.03 16.69 12.63
N GLY A 218 -20.00 15.43 13.07
CA GLY A 218 -21.06 14.43 12.83
C GLY A 218 -20.95 13.71 11.48
N TYR A 219 -19.93 13.97 10.67
CA TYR A 219 -19.67 13.22 9.45
C TYR A 219 -19.12 11.82 9.74
N ASN A 220 -19.38 10.88 8.84
CA ASN A 220 -18.87 9.52 8.91
C ASN A 220 -17.33 9.50 9.02
N ALA A 221 -16.81 8.75 9.98
CA ALA A 221 -15.38 8.68 10.25
C ALA A 221 -14.58 8.09 9.09
N ALA A 222 -15.05 7.01 8.45
CA ALA A 222 -14.36 6.39 7.32
C ALA A 222 -14.24 7.36 6.14
N MET A 223 -15.22 8.23 5.95
CA MET A 223 -15.18 9.25 4.91
C MET A 223 -14.17 10.35 5.21
N ILE A 224 -14.19 10.92 6.42
CA ILE A 224 -13.17 11.91 6.81
C ILE A 224 -11.77 11.29 6.78
N GLU A 225 -11.64 10.04 7.20
CA GLU A 225 -10.38 9.27 7.18
C GLU A 225 -9.86 9.02 5.76
N ARG A 226 -10.76 8.83 4.78
CA ARG A 226 -10.39 8.71 3.37
C ARG A 226 -9.67 9.94 2.86
N PHE A 227 -10.12 11.16 3.22
CA PHE A 227 -9.49 12.40 2.77
C PHE A 227 -8.31 12.83 3.63
N THR A 228 -8.38 12.63 4.94
CA THR A 228 -7.23 12.91 5.82
C THR A 228 -6.07 11.96 5.57
N GLY A 229 -6.34 10.71 5.17
CA GLY A 229 -5.36 9.77 4.66
C GLY A 229 -4.69 10.22 3.34
N MET A 230 -5.27 11.18 2.63
CA MET A 230 -4.66 11.85 1.47
C MET A 230 -3.76 13.04 1.87
N GLY A 231 -3.58 13.31 3.17
CA GLY A 231 -2.74 14.40 3.69
C GLY A 231 -3.46 15.72 3.93
N PHE A 232 -4.79 15.76 3.73
CA PHE A 232 -5.60 16.93 4.07
C PHE A 232 -5.86 17.00 5.57
N GLN A 233 -5.90 18.21 6.13
CA GLN A 233 -6.24 18.39 7.53
C GLN A 233 -7.74 18.16 7.74
N VAL A 234 -8.14 17.60 8.90
CA VAL A 234 -9.54 17.28 9.21
C VAL A 234 -10.46 18.48 8.98
N GLU A 235 -9.99 19.66 9.39
CA GLU A 235 -10.70 20.92 9.28
C GLU A 235 -10.94 21.32 7.82
N GLN A 236 -10.00 21.04 6.92
CA GLN A 236 -10.13 21.31 5.49
C GLN A 236 -11.14 20.37 4.84
N VAL A 237 -11.12 19.09 5.24
CA VAL A 237 -12.05 18.07 4.75
C VAL A 237 -13.47 18.40 5.18
N VAL A 238 -13.68 18.70 6.47
CA VAL A 238 -14.99 19.08 7.00
C VAL A 238 -15.52 20.35 6.32
N ALA A 239 -14.68 21.36 6.12
CA ALA A 239 -15.08 22.56 5.40
C ALA A 239 -15.46 22.28 3.94
N ALA A 240 -14.80 21.34 3.27
CA ALA A 240 -15.16 20.92 1.92
C ALA A 240 -16.49 20.16 1.90
N PHE A 241 -16.75 19.31 2.90
CA PHE A 241 -18.01 18.56 3.02
C PHE A 241 -19.19 19.50 3.30
N GLU A 242 -19.01 20.50 4.17
CA GLU A 242 -20.03 21.53 4.45
C GLU A 242 -20.30 22.38 3.19
N TYR A 243 -19.27 22.69 2.40
CA TYR A 243 -19.41 23.46 1.16
C TYR A 243 -20.17 22.71 0.06
N VAL A 244 -19.94 21.40 -0.05
CA VAL A 244 -20.60 20.52 -1.03
C VAL A 244 -21.97 20.02 -0.51
N GLU A 245 -22.38 20.46 0.68
CA GLU A 245 -23.66 20.10 1.32
C GLU A 245 -23.84 18.58 1.51
N ILE A 246 -22.76 17.90 1.87
CA ILE A 246 -22.81 16.48 2.23
C ILE A 246 -23.70 16.29 3.47
N ASP A 247 -24.67 15.37 3.39
CA ASP A 247 -25.45 14.96 4.56
C ASP A 247 -24.52 14.41 5.62
N LYS A 248 -24.78 14.69 6.90
CA LYS A 248 -24.00 14.18 8.03
C LYS A 248 -24.43 12.76 8.41
N ALA A 249 -25.66 12.37 8.10
CA ALA A 249 -26.28 11.08 8.44
C ALA A 249 -26.02 10.61 9.89
N GLY A 250 -25.85 11.55 10.84
CA GLY A 250 -25.53 11.25 12.23
C GLY A 250 -24.21 10.49 12.46
N GLY A 251 -23.33 10.40 11.46
CA GLY A 251 -22.11 9.60 11.50
C GLY A 251 -22.30 8.12 11.17
N GLU A 252 -23.48 7.71 10.70
CA GLU A 252 -23.72 6.35 10.22
C GLU A 252 -22.91 6.04 8.95
N GLU A 253 -22.77 4.75 8.61
CA GLU A 253 -22.05 4.32 7.40
C GLU A 253 -22.92 4.51 6.16
N TYR A 254 -22.49 5.39 5.26
CA TYR A 254 -23.05 5.60 3.93
C TYR A 254 -21.92 5.90 2.94
N GLU A 255 -22.16 5.57 1.68
CA GLU A 255 -21.24 5.85 0.59
C GLU A 255 -21.65 7.15 -0.11
N LEU A 256 -20.68 8.03 -0.34
CA LEU A 256 -20.88 9.21 -1.18
C LEU A 256 -20.92 8.80 -2.64
N GLU A 257 -21.87 9.35 -3.39
CA GLU A 257 -21.91 9.20 -4.84
C GLU A 257 -20.64 9.80 -5.48
N GLU A 258 -20.20 9.22 -6.60
CA GLU A 258 -18.93 9.60 -7.26
C GLU A 258 -18.82 11.09 -7.61
N GLU A 259 -19.95 11.74 -7.89
CA GLU A 259 -20.04 13.16 -8.23
C GLU A 259 -19.59 14.05 -7.05
N TYR A 260 -20.15 13.81 -5.87
CA TYR A 260 -19.81 14.54 -4.65
C TYR A 260 -18.36 14.33 -4.21
N ILE A 261 -17.81 13.13 -4.41
CA ILE A 261 -16.38 12.87 -4.13
C ILE A 261 -15.48 13.71 -5.04
N GLY A 262 -15.87 13.87 -6.31
CA GLY A 262 -15.18 14.72 -7.27
C GLY A 262 -15.14 16.17 -6.82
N ASP A 263 -16.29 16.71 -6.39
CA ASP A 263 -16.44 18.10 -5.99
C ASP A 263 -15.70 18.42 -4.68
N VAL A 264 -15.78 17.54 -3.70
CA VAL A 264 -15.01 17.65 -2.44
C VAL A 264 -13.50 17.65 -2.74
N THR A 265 -13.05 16.76 -3.63
CA THR A 265 -11.63 16.67 -4.01
C THR A 265 -11.18 17.93 -4.74
N ALA A 266 -11.95 18.42 -5.72
CA ALA A 266 -11.65 19.66 -6.45
C ALA A 266 -11.53 20.85 -5.47
N ARG A 267 -12.44 20.94 -4.50
CA ARG A 267 -12.44 21.99 -3.47
C ARG A 267 -11.21 21.94 -2.57
N LEU A 268 -10.76 20.74 -2.19
CA LEU A 268 -9.57 20.52 -1.36
C LEU A 268 -8.27 20.88 -2.08
N PHE A 269 -8.21 20.69 -3.40
CA PHE A 269 -7.06 21.10 -4.23
C PHE A 269 -7.13 22.57 -4.69
N GLY A 270 -8.19 23.31 -4.32
CA GLY A 270 -8.36 24.71 -4.70
C GLY A 270 -8.72 24.92 -6.17
N GLU A 271 -9.15 23.87 -6.87
CA GLU A 271 -9.67 23.95 -8.23
C GLU A 271 -11.15 24.36 -8.14
N MET A 272 -11.45 25.65 -8.35
CA MET A 272 -12.83 26.13 -8.44
C MET A 272 -13.52 25.51 -9.65
N LEU A 273 -14.35 24.49 -9.43
CA LEU A 273 -15.43 24.17 -10.34
C LEU A 273 -16.65 25.04 -9.98
N PRO A 274 -17.38 25.58 -10.97
CA PRO A 274 -18.61 26.31 -10.69
C PRO A 274 -19.62 25.36 -10.04
N LEU A 275 -20.33 25.87 -9.02
CA LEU A 275 -21.39 25.14 -8.32
C LEU A 275 -22.37 24.53 -9.33
N PRO A 276 -22.88 23.31 -9.10
CA PRO A 276 -24.01 22.81 -9.86
C PRO A 276 -25.20 23.77 -9.65
N ASP A 277 -25.73 24.27 -10.76
CA ASP A 277 -26.81 25.24 -10.79
C ASP A 277 -28.07 24.59 -10.19
N SER A 278 -28.46 25.04 -9.00
CA SER A 278 -29.77 24.73 -8.42
C SER A 278 -30.85 25.52 -9.17
N THR A 279 -31.07 25.21 -10.44
CA THR A 279 -32.21 25.74 -11.19
C THR A 279 -32.88 24.70 -12.09
N MET A 280 -34.17 24.49 -11.76
CA MET A 280 -35.30 24.06 -12.59
C MET A 280 -35.52 22.57 -12.88
N SER A 281 -36.59 22.04 -12.28
CA SER A 281 -37.85 21.95 -13.03
C SER A 281 -39.07 22.01 -12.11
N PHE A 282 -39.77 23.15 -12.17
CA PHE A 282 -41.23 23.14 -12.11
C PHE A 282 -41.73 22.23 -13.24
N LEU A 283 -42.50 21.21 -12.90
CA LEU A 283 -43.47 20.64 -13.83
C LEU A 283 -44.86 20.89 -13.24
N SER A 284 -45.54 21.87 -13.83
CA SER A 284 -46.99 21.94 -13.87
C SER A 284 -47.54 20.98 -14.93
N GLY A 285 -48.71 20.42 -14.65
CA GLY A 285 -49.58 19.64 -15.55
C GLY A 285 -49.98 18.33 -14.88
N ASP A 286 -51.23 18.05 -14.50
CA ASP A 286 -52.56 18.65 -14.76
C ASP A 286 -53.40 18.63 -13.45
#